data_AF-A0A1D6IKG5-F1
#
_entry.id   AF-A0A1D6IKG5-F1
#
_cell.length_a   1.000
_cell.length_b   1.000
_cell.length_c   1.000
_cell.angle_alpha   90.00
_cell.angle_beta   90.00
_cell.angle_gamma   90.00
#
_symmetry.space_group_name_H-M   'P 1'
#
loop_
_entity.id
_entity.type
_entity.pdbx_description
1 polymer ?
#
loop_
_entity_poly.entity_id
_entity_poly.type
_entity_poly.pdbx_seq_one_letter_code
_entity_poly.pdbx_strand_id
1 'polypeptide(L)'
;MVSLVRDRTSLIMCFALTVENFLQRRLQTIVFKNGMAKSIHHARVLIRVGRQPVNIPSFMVRVESEKHIDFSLTSPLGGGPAGRVKRKNQKASGGGGGGDGEEDDE
;
A
#
# COMPACT_ATOMS: atom_id res chain seq x y z
N MET A 1 -16.80 15.41 -5.86
CA MET A 1 -18.03 14.67 -5.50
C MET A 1 -17.65 13.21 -5.31
N VAL A 2 -17.83 12.60 -4.13
CA VAL A 2 -17.59 11.15 -3.97
C VAL A 2 -18.77 10.45 -4.62
N SER A 3 -18.56 9.94 -5.83
CA SER A 3 -19.60 9.27 -6.64
C SER A 3 -19.92 7.89 -6.06
N LEU A 4 -20.65 7.88 -4.94
CA LEU A 4 -21.28 6.69 -4.35
C LEU A 4 -22.37 6.13 -5.28
N VAL A 5 -22.98 6.99 -6.09
CA VAL A 5 -24.08 6.67 -6.99
C VAL A 5 -23.71 7.20 -8.36
N ARG A 6 -23.31 6.31 -9.28
CA ARG A 6 -22.73 6.70 -10.58
C ARG A 6 -23.71 7.44 -11.50
N ASP A 7 -25.03 7.25 -11.37
CA ASP A 7 -25.99 7.77 -12.37
C ASP A 7 -27.42 8.01 -11.85
N ARG A 8 -27.63 8.46 -10.60
CA ARG A 8 -28.99 8.80 -10.13
C ARG A 8 -29.06 10.15 -9.45
N THR A 9 -29.42 11.17 -10.23
CA THR A 9 -29.77 12.54 -9.80
C THR A 9 -31.08 12.63 -9.01
N SER A 10 -31.72 11.51 -8.68
CA SER A 10 -32.94 11.46 -7.89
C SER A 10 -32.59 11.56 -6.40
N LEU A 11 -33.03 12.63 -5.73
CA LEU A 11 -32.92 12.85 -4.27
C LEU A 11 -33.27 11.57 -3.47
N ILE A 12 -34.29 10.84 -3.93
CA ILE A 12 -34.79 9.60 -3.33
C ILE A 12 -33.67 8.55 -3.15
N MET A 13 -32.73 8.45 -4.08
CA MET A 13 -31.64 7.47 -4.02
C MET A 13 -30.58 7.81 -2.97
N CYS A 14 -30.48 9.08 -2.55
CA CYS A 14 -29.60 9.48 -1.46
C CYS A 14 -30.11 8.94 -0.11
N PHE A 15 -31.43 8.86 0.09
CA PHE A 15 -32.02 8.27 1.29
C PHE A 15 -31.81 6.75 1.39
N ALA A 16 -31.58 6.07 0.25
CA ALA A 16 -31.31 4.64 0.20
C ALA A 16 -29.83 4.28 0.50
N LEU A 17 -28.99 5.24 0.92
CA LEU A 17 -27.59 4.98 1.23
C LEU A 17 -27.45 4.14 2.51
N THR A 18 -27.02 2.88 2.34
CA THR A 18 -26.60 2.03 3.46
C THR A 18 -25.18 2.36 3.90
N VAL A 19 -24.84 2.08 5.17
CA VAL A 19 -23.50 2.25 5.75
C VAL A 19 -22.43 1.47 4.97
N GLU A 20 -22.82 0.34 4.36
CA GLU A 20 -21.94 -0.49 3.55
C GLU A 20 -21.36 0.27 2.35
N ASN A 21 -22.13 1.16 1.73
CA ASN A 21 -21.64 1.98 0.61
C ASN A 21 -20.44 2.83 1.03
N PHE A 22 -20.46 3.39 2.23
CA PHE A 22 -19.34 4.17 2.77
C PHE A 22 -18.13 3.29 3.08
N LEU A 23 -18.36 2.12 3.68
CA LEU A 23 -17.28 1.19 4.01
C LEU A 23 -16.56 0.66 2.76
N GLN A 24 -17.29 0.46 1.66
CA GLN A 24 -16.72 0.00 0.40
C GLN A 24 -15.84 1.04 -0.29
N ARG A 25 -16.03 2.35 -0.04
CA ARG A 25 -15.26 3.44 -0.67
C ARG A 25 -14.03 3.87 0.12
N ARG A 26 -13.76 3.24 1.27
CA ARG A 26 -12.56 3.49 2.07
C ARG A 26 -11.33 2.94 1.36
N LEU A 27 -10.24 3.71 1.41
CA LEU A 27 -8.95 3.31 0.85
C LEU A 27 -8.51 1.93 1.33
N GLN A 28 -8.68 1.62 2.62
CA GLN A 28 -8.37 0.31 3.18
C GLN A 28 -9.08 -0.85 2.45
N THR A 29 -10.37 -0.71 2.21
CA THR A 29 -11.21 -1.71 1.55
C THR A 29 -10.86 -1.80 0.07
N ILE A 30 -10.60 -0.67 -0.58
CA ILE A 30 -10.25 -0.61 -2.00
C ILE A 30 -8.87 -1.24 -2.24
N VAL A 31 -7.88 -0.99 -1.39
CA VAL A 31 -6.55 -1.63 -1.49
C VAL A 31 -6.66 -3.15 -1.36
N PHE A 32 -7.54 -3.62 -0.46
CA PHE A 32 -7.83 -5.05 -0.31
C PHE A 32 -8.57 -5.62 -1.53
N LYS A 33 -9.59 -4.92 -2.05
CA LYS A 33 -10.33 -5.31 -3.26
C LYS A 33 -9.46 -5.34 -4.52
N ASN A 34 -8.48 -4.45 -4.64
CA ASN A 34 -7.52 -4.40 -5.75
C ASN A 34 -6.43 -5.49 -5.64
N GLY A 35 -6.43 -6.33 -4.60
CA GLY A 35 -5.49 -7.45 -4.45
C GLY A 35 -4.07 -7.07 -4.01
N MET A 36 -3.80 -5.79 -3.70
CA MET A 36 -2.47 -5.34 -3.25
C MET A 36 -2.11 -5.83 -1.84
N ALA A 37 -3.11 -6.20 -1.04
CA ALA A 37 -2.91 -6.69 0.31
C ALA A 37 -3.68 -7.99 0.54
N LYS A 38 -3.02 -8.95 1.20
CA LYS A 38 -3.62 -10.25 1.58
C LYS A 38 -4.78 -10.16 2.57
N SER A 39 -4.87 -9.07 3.34
CA SER A 39 -5.87 -8.89 4.41
C SER A 39 -6.19 -7.41 4.60
N ILE A 40 -7.38 -7.11 5.14
CA ILE A 40 -7.80 -5.75 5.53
C ILE A 40 -6.85 -5.12 6.55
N HIS A 41 -6.27 -5.93 7.44
CA HIS A 41 -5.28 -5.46 8.41
C HIS A 41 -3.92 -5.19 7.76
N HIS A 42 -3.53 -6.04 6.79
CA HIS A 42 -2.33 -5.82 6.01
C HIS A 42 -2.44 -4.54 5.17
N ALA A 43 -3.60 -4.30 4.55
CA ALA A 43 -3.88 -3.05 3.84
C ALA A 43 -3.65 -1.85 4.75
N ARG A 44 -4.14 -1.87 6.01
CA ARG A 44 -3.95 -0.77 6.97
C ARG A 44 -2.48 -0.41 7.20
N VAL A 45 -1.60 -1.40 7.26
CA VAL A 45 -0.15 -1.20 7.44
C VAL A 45 0.52 -0.71 6.15
N LEU A 46 0.04 -1.15 5.00
CA LEU A 46 0.61 -0.84 3.69
C LEU A 46 0.21 0.52 3.10
N ILE A 47 -0.81 1.19 3.66
CA ILE A 47 -1.37 2.42 3.10
C ILE A 47 -0.30 3.54 3.00
N ARG A 48 0.35 3.58 1.84
CA ARG A 48 1.18 4.65 1.27
C ARG A 48 0.84 4.75 -0.21
N VAL A 49 -0.11 5.62 -0.53
CA VAL A 49 -0.70 5.76 -1.86
C VAL A 49 0.23 6.56 -2.78
N GLY A 50 0.75 5.95 -3.86
CA GLY A 50 1.32 6.65 -5.02
C GLY A 50 2.30 7.81 -4.75
N ARG A 51 2.11 8.91 -5.51
CA ARG A 51 2.92 10.15 -5.44
C ARG A 51 2.65 10.97 -4.17
N GLN A 52 1.40 10.99 -3.71
CA GLN A 52 1.00 11.71 -2.50
C GLN A 52 0.76 10.68 -1.39
N PRO A 53 1.69 10.50 -0.44
CA PRO A 53 1.52 9.50 0.60
C PRO A 53 0.32 9.85 1.49
N VAL A 54 -0.80 9.16 1.28
CA VAL A 54 -1.96 9.20 2.18
C VAL A 54 -1.77 8.08 3.21
N ASN A 55 -1.69 8.45 4.48
CA ASN A 55 -1.52 7.55 5.62
C ASN A 55 -2.85 7.28 6.38
N ILE A 56 -3.97 7.77 5.87
CA ILE A 56 -5.28 7.71 6.53
C ILE A 56 -6.15 6.58 5.93
N PRO A 57 -6.45 5.49 6.67
CA PRO A 57 -7.27 4.40 6.16
C PRO A 57 -8.74 4.75 5.89
N SER A 58 -9.24 5.81 6.53
CA SER A 58 -10.59 6.36 6.32
C SER A 58 -10.68 7.28 5.10
N PHE A 59 -9.62 7.44 4.32
CA PHE A 59 -9.65 8.23 3.10
C PHE A 59 -10.71 7.69 2.12
N MET A 60 -11.67 8.53 1.77
CA MET A 60 -12.71 8.22 0.80
C MET A 60 -12.16 8.43 -0.61
N VAL A 61 -11.89 7.33 -1.30
CA VAL A 61 -11.32 7.36 -2.65
C VAL A 61 -12.37 7.86 -3.64
N ARG A 62 -11.97 8.75 -4.56
CA ARG A 62 -12.80 9.17 -5.70
C ARG A 62 -12.75 8.12 -6.82
N VAL A 63 -13.82 7.96 -7.61
CA VAL A 63 -13.89 6.91 -8.64
C VAL A 63 -12.75 7.06 -9.66
N GLU A 64 -12.37 8.29 -10.01
CA GLU A 64 -11.24 8.58 -10.90
C GLU A 64 -9.87 8.23 -10.28
N SER A 65 -9.73 8.39 -8.96
CA SER A 65 -8.48 8.14 -8.24
C SER A 65 -8.24 6.66 -7.97
N GLU A 66 -9.25 5.81 -8.15
CA GLU A 66 -9.18 4.36 -7.87
C GLU A 66 -8.13 3.63 -8.72
N LYS A 67 -7.94 4.06 -9.98
CA LYS A 67 -6.94 3.52 -10.90
C LYS A 67 -5.49 3.89 -10.54
N HIS A 68 -5.31 4.96 -9.76
CA HIS A 68 -4.00 5.50 -9.42
C HIS A 68 -3.49 4.99 -8.06
N ILE A 69 -4.16 3.98 -7.50
CA ILE A 69 -3.75 3.35 -6.25
C ILE A 69 -2.71 2.29 -6.59
N ASP A 70 -1.46 2.66 -6.39
CA ASP A 70 -0.32 1.75 -6.50
C ASP A 70 0.68 2.06 -5.36
N PHE A 71 1.62 1.16 -5.16
CA PHE A 71 2.75 1.38 -4.28
C PHE A 71 3.57 2.59 -4.75
N SER A 72 4.03 3.40 -3.80
CA SER A 72 4.98 4.46 -4.11
C SER A 72 6.27 3.85 -4.68
N LEU A 73 6.81 4.46 -5.75
CA LEU A 73 8.11 4.11 -6.32
C LEU A 73 9.26 4.20 -5.30
N THR A 74 9.06 4.95 -4.21
CA THR A 74 10.03 5.07 -3.11
C THR A 74 9.96 3.92 -2.10
N SER A 75 8.90 3.11 -2.15
CA SER A 75 8.68 2.00 -1.23
C SER A 75 9.45 0.76 -1.68
N PRO A 76 10.00 -0.06 -0.77
CA PRO A 76 10.63 -1.34 -1.12
C PRO A 76 9.74 -2.29 -1.94
N LEU A 77 8.42 -2.13 -1.85
CA LEU A 77 7.44 -2.92 -2.62
C LEU A 77 7.14 -2.33 -4.01
N GLY A 78 7.43 -1.04 -4.23
CA GLY A 78 7.21 -0.34 -5.51
C GLY A 78 8.49 -0.11 -6.32
N GLY A 79 9.56 -0.84 -6.02
CA GLY A 79 10.87 -0.69 -6.71
C GLY A 79 11.84 0.30 -6.05
N GLY A 80 11.50 0.83 -4.88
CA GLY A 80 12.39 1.70 -4.10
C GLY A 80 13.54 0.95 -3.44
N PRO A 81 14.53 1.69 -2.89
CA PRO A 81 15.68 1.08 -2.24
C PRO A 81 15.27 0.15 -1.09
N ALA A 82 16.05 -0.90 -0.87
CA ALA A 82 15.79 -1.90 0.16
C ALA A 82 15.61 -1.22 1.54
N GLY A 83 14.54 -1.62 2.25
CA GLY A 83 14.22 -1.08 3.58
C GLY A 83 15.33 -1.30 4.60
N ARG A 84 15.30 -0.54 5.70
CA ARG A 84 16.35 -0.53 6.74
C ARG A 84 16.76 -1.94 7.21
N VAL A 85 15.78 -2.81 7.48
CA VAL A 85 16.04 -4.19 7.94
C VAL A 85 16.74 -5.02 6.86
N LYS A 86 16.27 -4.96 5.61
CA LYS A 86 16.91 -5.68 4.48
C LYS A 86 18.33 -5.16 4.25
N ARG A 87 18.56 -3.85 4.30
CA ARG A 87 19.90 -3.25 4.17
C ARG A 87 20.82 -3.61 5.33
N LYS A 88 20.30 -3.69 6.58
CA LYS A 88 21.08 -4.14 7.74
C LYS A 88 21.48 -5.61 7.60
N ASN A 89 20.55 -6.47 7.18
CA ASN A 89 20.81 -7.89 6.99
C ASN A 89 21.80 -8.16 5.86
N GLN A 90 21.72 -7.41 4.74
CA GLN A 90 22.70 -7.49 3.66
C GLN A 90 24.11 -7.07 4.10
N LYS A 91 24.22 -6.07 4.97
CA LYS A 91 25.52 -5.68 5.57
C LYS A 91 26.05 -6.75 6.52
N ALA A 92 25.17 -7.35 7.32
CA ALA A 92 25.56 -8.44 8.23
C ALA A 92 25.98 -9.71 7.45
N SER A 93 25.31 -10.02 6.34
CA SER A 93 25.67 -11.18 5.51
C SER A 93 26.86 -10.93 4.58
N GLY A 94 27.08 -9.69 4.12
CA GLY A 94 28.19 -9.32 3.24
C GLY A 94 29.49 -8.96 3.96
N GLY A 95 29.44 -8.73 5.28
CA GLY A 95 30.61 -8.41 6.11
C GLY A 95 31.15 -9.58 6.93
N GLY A 96 30.71 -10.82 6.67
CA GLY A 96 31.06 -12.00 7.46
C GLY A 96 31.59 -13.19 6.65
N GLY A 97 32.09 -12.97 5.43
CA GLY A 97 32.51 -14.05 4.51
C GLY A 97 33.77 -13.75 3.69
N GLY A 98 34.65 -12.87 4.15
CA GLY A 98 35.92 -12.57 3.50
C GLY A 98 36.98 -12.24 4.54
N GLY A 99 37.79 -13.22 4.91
CA GLY A 99 38.82 -13.09 5.94
C GLY A 99 39.19 -14.43 6.56
N ASP A 100 39.56 -15.42 5.74
CA ASP A 100 40.51 -16.44 6.15
C ASP A 100 41.55 -16.45 5.01
N GLY A 101 42.52 -15.56 5.17
CA GLY A 101 43.65 -15.44 4.27
C GLY A 101 44.69 -16.50 4.64
N GLU A 102 45.22 -17.14 3.61
CA GLU A 102 46.63 -17.55 3.47
C GLU A 102 47.52 -17.38 4.72
N GLU A 103 47.65 -18.43 5.54
CA GLU A 103 48.79 -18.80 6.41
C GLU A 103 48.60 -20.34 6.60
N ASP A 104 49.49 -21.28 6.31
CA ASP A 104 50.94 -21.32 6.13
C ASP A 104 51.32 -22.45 5.14
N ASP A 105 52.36 -22.21 4.36
CA ASP A 105 53.21 -23.22 3.74
C ASP A 105 53.92 -24.05 4.83
N GLU A 106 53.68 -25.36 4.87
CA GLU A 106 54.67 -26.42 5.17
C GLU A 106 54.11 -27.83 4.84
#